data_AF-A0A536YY60-F1
#
_entry.id   AF-A0A536YY60-F1
#
_cell.length_a   1.000
_cell.length_b   1.000
_cell.length_c   1.000
_cell.angle_alpha   90.00
_cell.angle_beta   90.00
_cell.angle_gamma   90.00
#
_symmetry.space_group_name_H-M   'P 1'
#
loop_
_entity.id
_entity.type
_entity.pdbx_description
1 polymer ?
#
loop_
_entity_poly.entity_id
_entity_poly.type
_entity_poly.pdbx_seq_one_letter_code
_entity_poly.pdbx_strand_id
1 'polypeptide(L)' 'MSARAETRLWLAQRASAAVLALCVAVHLATMIIAVHGGLSAADLLGRTRGSAGWAAFYGVFVLAVAIHAPIGLRTV' A
#
# COMPACT_ATOMS: atom_id res chain seq x y z
N MET A 1 28.09 -7.60 1.74
CA MET A 1 27.55 -6.21 1.73
C MET A 1 28.18 -5.43 2.88
N SER A 2 28.30 -4.10 2.79
CA SER A 2 28.77 -3.30 3.93
C SER A 2 27.69 -3.26 5.03
N ALA A 3 28.09 -3.24 6.31
CA ALA A 3 27.18 -3.09 7.45
C ALA A 3 26.23 -1.89 7.27
N ARG A 4 26.72 -0.77 6.72
CA ARG A 4 25.89 0.41 6.41
C ARG A 4 24.77 0.11 5.41
N ALA A 5 25.04 -0.71 4.40
CA ALA A 5 24.05 -1.07 3.39
C ALA A 5 22.97 -2.00 3.98
N GLU A 6 23.37 -2.91 4.86
CA GLU A 6 22.45 -3.81 5.56
C GLU A 6 21.53 -3.05 6.53
N THR A 7 22.07 -2.09 7.29
CA THR A 7 21.27 -1.18 8.13
C THR A 7 20.24 -0.41 7.31
N ARG A 8 20.61 0.11 6.13
CA ARG A 8 19.69 0.83 5.24
C ARG A 8 18.55 -0.07 4.74
N LEU A 9 18.86 -1.30 4.33
CA LEU A 9 17.85 -2.25 3.87
C LEU A 9 16.90 -2.66 5.01
N TRP A 10 17.43 -2.85 6.21
CA TRP A 10 16.62 -3.15 7.40
C TRP A 10 15.68 -1.99 7.75
N LEU A 11 16.16 -0.74 7.69
CA LEU A 11 15.33 0.44 7.91
C LEU A 11 14.25 0.57 6.83
N ALA A 12 14.62 0.40 5.56
CA ALA A 12 13.68 0.42 4.44
C ALA A 12 12.59 -0.64 4.58
N GLN A 13 12.95 -1.86 5.03
CA GLN A 13 11.99 -2.94 5.27
C GLN A 13 10.95 -2.57 6.33
N ARG A 14 11.39 -2.00 7.47
CA ARG A 14 10.49 -1.63 8.58
C ARG A 14 9.62 -0.44 8.25
N ALA A 15 10.20 0.58 7.61
CA ALA A 15 9.45 1.77 7.20
C ALA A 15 8.37 1.42 6.17
N SER A 16 8.74 0.67 5.12
CA SER A 16 7.77 0.21 4.12
C SER A 16 6.70 -0.70 4.72
N ALA A 17 7.05 -1.57 5.67
CA ALA A 17 6.08 -2.40 6.39
C ALA A 17 5.05 -1.56 7.17
N ALA A 18 5.50 -0.53 7.89
CA ALA A 18 4.61 0.36 8.64
C ALA A 18 3.66 1.13 7.71
N VAL A 19 4.16 1.61 6.58
CA VAL A 19 3.34 2.27 5.55
C VAL A 19 2.31 1.29 4.97
N LEU A 20 2.74 0.08 4.60
CA LEU A 20 1.83 -0.96 4.07
C LEU A 20 0.76 -1.34 5.08
N ALA A 21 1.10 -1.50 6.35
CA ALA A 21 0.14 -1.80 7.40
C ALA A 21 -0.95 -0.72 7.50
N LEU A 22 -0.56 0.56 7.47
CA LEU A 22 -1.50 1.68 7.45
C LEU A 22 -2.35 1.67 6.18
N CYS A 23 -1.75 1.51 5.01
CA CYS A 23 -2.48 1.50 3.75
C CYS A 23 -3.48 0.33 3.70
N VAL A 24 -3.10 -0.87 4.16
CA VAL A 24 -4.01 -2.03 4.23
C VAL A 24 -5.18 -1.75 5.17
N ALA A 25 -4.93 -1.16 6.34
CA ALA A 25 -6.00 -0.79 7.28
C ALA A 25 -6.99 0.21 6.66
N VAL A 26 -6.49 1.28 6.03
CA VAL A 26 -7.32 2.30 5.34
C VAL A 26 -8.08 1.68 4.17
N HIS A 27 -7.41 0.83 3.38
CA HIS A 27 -8.04 0.15 2.25
C HIS A 27 -9.18 -0.76 2.70
N LEU A 28 -8.95 -1.56 3.74
CA LEU A 28 -9.95 -2.48 4.27
C LEU A 28 -11.13 -1.73 4.89
N ALA A 29 -10.87 -0.69 5.68
CA ALA A 29 -11.93 0.17 6.23
C ALA A 29 -12.78 0.79 5.12
N THR A 30 -12.14 1.30 4.07
CA THR A 30 -12.83 1.83 2.89
C THR A 30 -13.70 0.77 2.23
N MET A 31 -13.15 -0.43 2.00
CA MET A 31 -13.89 -1.54 1.39
C MET A 31 -15.12 -1.90 2.21
N ILE A 32 -14.97 -2.05 3.53
CA ILE A 32 -16.09 -2.34 4.44
C ILE A 32 -17.20 -1.29 4.31
N ILE A 33 -16.85 -0.01 4.30
CA ILE A 33 -17.84 1.08 4.16
C ILE A 33 -18.46 1.08 2.76
N ALA A 34 -17.65 0.87 1.73
CA ALA A 34 -18.09 0.96 0.33
C ALA A 34 -19.08 -0.16 -0.04
N VAL A 35 -18.86 -1.38 0.45
CA VAL A 35 -19.68 -2.56 0.09
C VAL A 35 -21.10 -2.50 0.66
N HIS A 36 -21.35 -1.73 1.74
CA HIS A 36 -22.68 -1.64 2.36
C HIS A 36 -23.76 -1.06 1.43
N GLY A 37 -23.37 -0.29 0.40
CA GLY A 37 -24.29 0.31 -0.59
C GLY A 37 -24.51 -0.51 -1.85
N GLY A 38 -23.94 -1.72 -1.95
CA GLY A 38 -23.89 -2.49 -3.20
C GLY A 38 -22.63 -2.22 -4.04
N LEU A 39 -22.32 -3.12 -4.97
CA LEU A 39 -21.09 -3.13 -5.76
C LEU A 39 -21.36 -3.08 -7.27
N SER A 40 -22.13 -2.09 -7.74
CA SER A 40 -22.23 -1.88 -9.18
C SER A 40 -20.96 -1.24 -9.75
N ALA A 41 -20.61 -1.58 -10.99
CA ALA A 41 -19.46 -0.99 -11.66
C ALA A 41 -19.60 0.54 -11.82
N ALA A 42 -20.83 1.04 -12.00
CA ALA A 42 -21.12 2.46 -12.08
C ALA A 42 -20.85 3.18 -10.75
N ASP A 43 -21.23 2.58 -9.62
CA ASP A 43 -21.01 3.17 -8.29
C ASP A 43 -19.53 3.19 -7.92
N LEU A 44 -18.79 2.11 -8.25
CA LEU A 44 -17.35 2.06 -8.06
C LEU A 44 -16.64 3.13 -8.89
N LEU A 45 -16.99 3.25 -10.17
CA LEU A 45 -16.40 4.28 -11.04
C LEU A 45 -16.77 5.69 -10.59
N GLY A 46 -18.02 5.92 -10.14
CA GLY A 46 -18.44 7.20 -9.58
C GLY A 46 -17.64 7.61 -8.33
N ARG A 47 -17.26 6.63 -7.51
CA ARG A 47 -16.47 6.84 -6.27
C ARG A 47 -14.95 6.94 -6.50
N THR A 48 -14.44 6.44 -7.63
CA THR A 48 -12.99 6.27 -7.84
C THR A 48 -12.41 7.04 -9.03
N ARG A 49 -13.18 7.27 -10.10
CA ARG A 49 -12.63 7.88 -11.33
C ARG A 49 -12.19 9.32 -11.08
N GLY A 50 -11.07 9.71 -11.71
CA GLY A 50 -10.59 11.09 -11.68
C GLY A 50 -10.13 11.59 -10.29
N SER A 51 -10.02 10.70 -9.30
CA SER A 51 -9.63 11.08 -7.94
C SER A 51 -8.12 11.10 -7.79
N ALA A 52 -7.57 12.30 -7.61
CA ALA A 52 -6.16 12.48 -7.24
C ALA A 52 -5.82 11.84 -5.88
N GLY A 53 -6.79 11.82 -4.94
CA GLY A 53 -6.63 11.17 -3.64
C GLY A 53 -6.43 9.66 -3.77
N TRP A 54 -7.25 8.99 -4.59
CA TRP A 54 -7.07 7.56 -4.86
C TRP A 54 -5.78 7.27 -5.62
N ALA A 55 -5.42 8.11 -6.59
CA ALA A 55 -4.15 7.99 -7.31
C ALA A 55 -2.94 8.10 -6.37
N ALA A 56 -2.93 9.07 -5.46
CA ALA A 56 -1.87 9.24 -4.47
C ALA A 56 -1.81 8.05 -3.50
N PHE A 57 -2.96 7.61 -2.99
CA PHE A 57 -3.06 6.46 -2.09
C PHE A 57 -2.46 5.19 -2.71
N TYR A 58 -2.90 4.83 -3.92
CA TYR A 58 -2.38 3.65 -4.61
C TYR A 58 -0.92 3.82 -5.05
N GLY A 59 -0.50 5.04 -5.40
CA GLY A 59 0.90 5.35 -5.67
C GLY A 59 1.80 5.06 -4.46
N VAL A 60 1.41 5.52 -3.27
CA VAL A 60 2.13 5.22 -2.02
C VAL A 60 2.14 3.71 -1.75
N PHE A 61 1.00 3.04 -1.91
CA PHE A 61 0.90 1.59 -1.73
C PHE A 61 1.89 0.83 -2.64
N VAL A 62 1.89 1.14 -3.94
CA VAL A 62 2.76 0.48 -4.92
C VAL A 62 4.23 0.74 -4.61
N LEU A 63 4.61 1.98 -4.28
CA LEU A 63 5.99 2.31 -3.91
C LEU A 63 6.44 1.53 -2.66
N ALA A 64 5.59 1.46 -1.64
CA ALA A 64 5.90 0.73 -0.42
C ALA A 64 6.05 -0.77 -0.68
N VAL A 65 5.18 -1.38 -1.49
CA VAL A 65 5.25 -2.81 -1.83
C VAL A 65 6.49 -3.14 -2.68
N ALA A 66 6.84 -2.25 -3.62
CA ALA A 66 8.01 -2.41 -4.49
C ALA A 66 9.33 -2.38 -3.69
N ILE A 67 9.35 -1.72 -2.52
CA ILE A 67 10.48 -1.74 -1.59
C ILE A 67 10.41 -2.98 -0.70
N HIS A 68 9.26 -3.23 -0.07
CA HIS A 68 9.11 -4.23 0.98
C HIS A 68 9.26 -5.67 0.47
N ALA A 69 8.63 -6.00 -0.66
CA ALA A 69 8.57 -7.39 -1.11
C ALA A 69 9.96 -7.95 -1.52
N PRO A 70 10.78 -7.27 -2.34
CA PRO A 70 12.10 -7.79 -2.70
C PRO A 70 13.06 -7.89 -1.52
N ILE A 71 13.02 -6.92 -0.60
CA ILE A 71 13.86 -6.92 0.60
C ILE A 71 13.42 -8.02 1.58
N GLY A 72 12.14 -8.36 1.64
CA GLY A 72 11.64 -9.49 2.43
C GLY A 72 11.99 -10.84 1.81
N LEU A 73 11.89 -10.97 0.49
CA LEU A 73 12.17 -12.24 -0.21
C LEU A 73 13.64 -12.65 -0.12
N ARG A 74 14.59 -11.72 0.06
CA ARG A 74 16.01 -12.07 0.21
C ARG A 74 16.32 -12.93 1.45
N THR A 75 15.41 -12.96 2.43
CA THR A 75 15.61 -13.70 3.70
C THR A 75 14.96 -15.08 3.68
N VAL A 76 14.38 -15.47 2.56
CA VAL A 76 13.78 -16.79 2.29
C VAL A 76 14.74 -17.55 1.39
#